data_AF-A0A843GUF8-F1
#
_entry.id   AF-A0A843GUF8-F1
#
_cell.length_a   1.000
_cell.length_b   1.000
_cell.length_c   1.000
_cell.angle_alpha   90.00
_cell.angle_beta   90.00
_cell.angle_gamma   90.00
#
_symmetry.space_group_name_H-M   'P 1'
#
loop_
_entity.id
_entity.type
_entity.pdbx_description
1 polymer ?
#
loop_
_entity_poly.entity_id
_entity_poly.type
_entity_poly.pdbx_seq_one_letter_code
_entity_poly.pdbx_strand_id
1 'polypeptide(L)'
;DQLKSAFRNESEFIEYANSIMTEFNNDMEQYKEHKSRMLILNRIAADFDMSAMRPGSVVNLTKAFNDEFGTAYTSEELRTTYLKDFLAFVVARFKIDSEYMTERSLLYHWSPTKTVNGEDYDLLRHTPYDKQKLLMYSPLYTKAEAYVLPEIFHDDRLSIDNFEAINYWQNINDPAAIDVIPAINDSDFKQIAGDEVKLPYMVAMIYDTDGLMLDYQVEYARSTPVEARKGYRNLWFGVSFNAISDPTEKSIIYYMLDEEPEAKIKLSTNVVTVAENATVTVTYDELPDGYTLDLQSSDTSIATVSDDGEGTLTISGEGAGNASIVVVLVDPDYNPVDATSIAVIVTAG
;
A
#
# COMPACT_ATOMS: atom_id res chain seq x y z
N ASP A 1 18.37 -8.61 48.85
CA ASP A 1 18.08 -8.28 50.26
C ASP A 1 16.87 -7.39 50.47
N GLN A 2 16.64 -6.37 49.66
CA GLN A 2 15.43 -5.52 49.79
C GLN A 2 14.10 -6.28 49.60
N LEU A 3 14.07 -7.28 48.72
CA LEU A 3 12.87 -8.12 48.54
C LEU A 3 12.59 -9.05 49.74
N LYS A 4 13.59 -9.36 50.58
CA LYS A 4 13.40 -10.26 51.73
C LYS A 4 12.56 -9.63 52.84
N SER A 5 12.52 -8.30 52.95
CA SER A 5 11.66 -7.62 53.92
C SER A 5 10.20 -7.50 53.48
N ALA A 6 9.89 -7.82 52.21
CA ALA A 6 8.55 -7.71 51.65
C ALA A 6 7.72 -9.00 51.75
N PHE A 7 8.37 -10.17 51.84
CA PHE A 7 7.72 -11.48 51.86
C PHE A 7 7.75 -12.13 53.24
N ARG A 8 6.68 -12.86 53.57
CA ARG A 8 6.52 -13.50 54.89
C ARG A 8 7.20 -14.86 54.98
N ASN A 9 7.41 -15.51 53.83
CA ASN A 9 8.04 -16.82 53.73
C ASN A 9 8.76 -17.00 52.37
N GLU A 10 9.54 -18.07 52.25
CA GLU A 10 10.31 -18.39 51.04
C GLU A 10 9.42 -18.79 49.86
N SER A 11 8.26 -19.39 50.13
CA SER A 11 7.30 -19.78 49.08
C SER A 11 6.71 -18.56 48.35
N GLU A 12 6.30 -17.52 49.08
CA GLU A 12 5.83 -16.24 48.50
C GLU A 12 6.91 -15.57 47.64
N PHE A 13 8.19 -15.69 48.02
CA PHE A 13 9.30 -15.16 47.23
C PHE A 13 9.50 -15.93 45.92
N ILE A 14 9.37 -17.26 45.93
CA ILE A 14 9.45 -18.09 44.72
C ILE A 14 8.27 -17.82 43.79
N GLU A 15 7.06 -17.67 44.34
CA GLU A 15 5.86 -17.30 43.55
C GLU A 15 6.04 -15.94 42.88
N TYR A 16 6.55 -14.93 43.60
CA TYR A 16 6.86 -13.63 43.03
C TYR A 16 7.91 -13.70 41.91
N ALA A 17 8.99 -14.47 42.10
CA ALA A 17 10.02 -14.64 41.08
C ALA A 17 9.48 -15.33 39.81
N ASN A 18 8.60 -16.32 39.97
CA ASN A 18 7.91 -16.97 38.85
C ASN A 18 6.92 -16.02 38.16
N SER A 19 6.22 -15.18 38.92
CA SER A 19 5.32 -14.16 38.37
C SER A 19 6.07 -13.16 37.50
N ILE A 20 7.27 -12.71 37.89
CA ILE A 20 8.10 -11.80 37.07
C ILE A 20 8.44 -12.45 35.72
N MET A 21 8.83 -13.73 35.73
CA MET A 21 9.14 -14.45 34.48
C MET A 21 7.90 -14.64 33.60
N THR A 22 6.72 -14.78 34.21
CA THR A 22 5.45 -14.87 33.48
C THR A 22 5.11 -13.55 32.82
N GLU A 23 5.21 -12.43 33.54
CA GLU A 23 5.02 -11.09 32.96
C GLU A 23 5.99 -10.82 31.82
N PHE A 24 7.26 -11.18 31.97
CA PHE A 24 8.25 -11.05 30.89
C PHE A 24 7.85 -11.82 29.62
N ASN A 25 7.31 -13.04 29.78
CA ASN A 25 6.83 -13.81 28.63
C ASN A 25 5.59 -13.15 28.00
N ASN A 26 4.66 -12.62 28.80
CA ASN A 26 3.50 -11.89 28.29
C ASN A 26 3.91 -10.63 27.50
N ASP A 27 4.89 -9.88 28.00
CA ASP A 27 5.45 -8.72 27.30
C ASP A 27 6.13 -9.12 25.98
N MET A 28 6.83 -10.26 25.97
CA MET A 28 7.46 -10.79 24.76
C MET A 28 6.42 -11.18 23.69
N GLU A 29 5.31 -11.80 24.07
CA GLU A 29 4.23 -12.14 23.14
C GLU A 29 3.55 -10.88 22.58
N GLN A 30 3.30 -9.87 23.41
CA GLN A 30 2.81 -8.57 22.94
C GLN A 30 3.79 -7.93 21.94
N TYR A 31 5.09 -7.99 22.22
CA TYR A 31 6.11 -7.45 21.31
C TYR A 31 6.11 -8.18 19.96
N LYS A 32 5.95 -9.51 19.94
CA LYS A 32 5.80 -10.29 18.70
C LYS A 32 4.57 -9.85 17.91
N GLU A 33 3.43 -9.68 18.57
CA GLU A 33 2.21 -9.20 17.91
C GLU A 33 2.42 -7.81 17.28
N HIS A 34 3.04 -6.89 18.01
CA HIS A 34 3.36 -5.56 17.49
C HIS A 34 4.28 -5.64 16.26
N LYS A 35 5.29 -6.51 16.27
CA LYS A 35 6.18 -6.70 15.12
C LYS A 35 5.48 -7.31 13.91
N SER A 36 4.64 -8.32 14.12
CA SER A 36 3.81 -8.89 13.05
C SER A 36 2.91 -7.84 12.43
N ARG A 37 2.30 -6.98 13.26
CA ARG A 37 1.46 -5.88 12.78
C ARG A 37 2.25 -4.85 11.97
N MET A 38 3.46 -4.48 12.43
CA MET A 38 4.34 -3.59 11.66
C MET A 38 4.70 -4.18 10.29
N LEU A 39 4.93 -5.49 10.19
CA LEU A 39 5.19 -6.16 8.92
C LEU A 39 3.98 -6.09 7.98
N ILE A 40 2.77 -6.36 8.48
CA ILE A 40 1.53 -6.24 7.71
C ILE A 40 1.33 -4.80 7.23
N LEU A 41 1.49 -3.82 8.10
CA LEU A 41 1.36 -2.41 7.76
C LEU A 41 2.38 -1.97 6.71
N ASN A 42 3.64 -2.39 6.86
CA ASN A 42 4.68 -2.16 5.86
C ASN A 42 4.29 -2.76 4.51
N ARG A 43 3.71 -3.96 4.50
CA ARG A 43 3.24 -4.58 3.26
C ARG A 43 2.10 -3.81 2.60
N ILE A 44 1.10 -3.38 3.38
CA ILE A 44 -0.02 -2.60 2.85
C ILE A 44 0.48 -1.32 2.18
N ALA A 45 1.36 -0.58 2.86
CA ALA A 45 1.95 0.63 2.31
C ALA A 45 2.83 0.33 1.08
N ALA A 46 3.63 -0.73 1.09
CA ALA A 46 4.44 -1.13 -0.05
C ALA A 46 3.60 -1.53 -1.27
N ASP A 47 2.47 -2.21 -1.07
CA ASP A 47 1.56 -2.59 -2.16
C ASP A 47 0.91 -1.36 -2.81
N PHE A 48 0.57 -0.34 -2.00
CA PHE A 48 0.03 0.93 -2.49
C PHE A 48 1.07 1.74 -3.27
N ASP A 49 2.26 1.93 -2.70
CA ASP A 49 3.35 2.69 -3.30
C ASP A 49 3.83 2.05 -4.62
N MET A 50 3.94 0.72 -4.63
CA MET A 50 4.32 -0.04 -5.84
C MET A 50 3.15 -0.35 -6.78
N SER A 51 1.98 0.29 -6.62
CA SER A 51 0.75 -0.02 -7.38
C SER A 51 0.94 -0.07 -8.89
N ALA A 52 1.72 0.87 -9.44
CA ALA A 52 2.04 0.95 -10.87
C ALA A 52 2.77 -0.30 -11.40
N MET A 53 3.56 -0.96 -10.55
CA MET A 53 4.33 -2.16 -10.88
C MET A 53 3.62 -3.46 -10.47
N ARG A 54 2.44 -3.37 -9.84
CA ARG A 54 1.69 -4.49 -9.27
C ARG A 54 0.23 -4.46 -9.72
N PRO A 55 -0.06 -4.70 -11.01
CA PRO A 55 -1.38 -4.47 -11.58
C PRO A 55 -2.47 -5.26 -10.84
N GLY A 56 -3.52 -4.55 -10.42
CA GLY A 56 -4.68 -5.11 -9.72
C GLY A 56 -4.50 -5.34 -8.21
N SER A 57 -3.31 -5.13 -7.64
CA SER A 57 -3.05 -5.35 -6.20
C SER A 57 -3.71 -4.29 -5.31
N VAL A 58 -4.12 -3.17 -5.88
CA VAL A 58 -4.62 -2.00 -5.16
C VAL A 58 -6.01 -1.70 -5.68
N VAL A 59 -7.02 -1.88 -4.81
CA VAL A 59 -8.42 -1.74 -5.20
C VAL A 59 -9.09 -0.69 -4.31
N ASN A 60 -9.43 0.44 -4.92
CA ASN A 60 -10.33 1.42 -4.32
C ASN A 60 -11.77 0.93 -4.45
N LEU A 61 -12.36 0.52 -3.32
CA LEU A 61 -13.72 -0.01 -3.26
C LEU A 61 -14.80 1.04 -3.54
N THR A 62 -14.57 2.30 -3.19
CA THR A 62 -15.52 3.40 -3.48
C THR A 62 -15.63 3.58 -4.99
N LYS A 63 -14.47 3.68 -5.66
CA LYS A 63 -14.40 3.80 -7.12
C LYS A 63 -14.96 2.56 -7.81
N ALA A 64 -14.56 1.38 -7.38
CA ALA A 64 -15.00 0.13 -8.00
C ALA A 64 -16.52 -0.08 -7.91
N PHE A 65 -17.15 0.30 -6.78
CA PHE A 65 -18.60 0.25 -6.63
C PHE A 65 -19.28 1.25 -7.58
N ASN A 66 -18.80 2.48 -7.60
CA ASN A 66 -19.35 3.53 -8.45
C ASN A 66 -19.24 3.21 -9.95
N ASP A 67 -18.12 2.64 -10.38
CA ASP A 67 -17.90 2.22 -11.76
C ASP A 67 -18.85 1.07 -12.16
N GLU A 68 -19.13 0.11 -11.26
CA GLU A 68 -20.00 -1.03 -11.55
C GLU A 68 -21.48 -0.65 -11.61
N PHE A 69 -21.94 0.22 -10.70
CA PHE A 69 -23.34 0.61 -10.60
C PHE A 69 -23.68 1.94 -11.29
N GLY A 70 -22.69 2.64 -11.85
CA GLY A 70 -22.87 3.95 -12.47
C GLY A 70 -23.28 5.04 -11.47
N THR A 71 -22.81 4.93 -10.23
CA THR A 71 -23.12 5.86 -9.14
C THR A 71 -21.95 6.81 -8.87
N ALA A 72 -22.16 7.81 -8.02
CA ALA A 72 -21.13 8.77 -7.61
C ALA A 72 -21.19 8.99 -6.08
N TYR A 73 -21.28 7.90 -5.33
CA TYR A 73 -21.38 7.94 -3.87
C TYR A 73 -20.02 8.12 -3.22
N THR A 74 -20.00 8.83 -2.11
CA THR A 74 -18.80 8.92 -1.27
C THR A 74 -18.61 7.67 -0.41
N SER A 75 -17.40 7.45 0.07
CA SER A 75 -17.01 6.40 0.99
C SER A 75 -17.82 6.45 2.28
N GLU A 76 -18.20 7.64 2.74
CA GLU A 76 -19.07 7.82 3.89
C GLU A 76 -20.51 7.37 3.59
N GLU A 77 -21.05 7.74 2.44
CA GLU A 77 -22.38 7.31 2.00
C GLU A 77 -22.48 5.80 1.83
N LEU A 78 -21.44 5.17 1.26
CA LEU A 78 -21.34 3.72 1.12
C LEU A 78 -21.25 3.01 2.47
N ARG A 79 -20.65 3.62 3.49
CA ARG A 79 -20.55 3.03 4.85
C ARG A 79 -21.76 3.29 5.74
N THR A 80 -22.70 4.12 5.29
CA THR A 80 -23.86 4.57 6.08
C THR A 80 -25.18 4.27 5.36
N THR A 81 -25.51 5.07 4.35
CA THR A 81 -26.79 5.04 3.63
C THR A 81 -26.93 3.79 2.75
N TYR A 82 -25.88 3.44 2.00
CA TYR A 82 -25.89 2.34 1.03
C TYR A 82 -25.12 1.10 1.51
N LEU A 83 -24.93 0.99 2.83
CA LEU A 83 -24.10 -0.04 3.46
C LEU A 83 -24.43 -1.45 3.02
N LYS A 84 -25.71 -1.78 2.88
CA LYS A 84 -26.14 -3.14 2.55
C LYS A 84 -25.71 -3.56 1.15
N ASP A 85 -25.97 -2.71 0.15
CA ASP A 85 -25.61 -2.98 -1.24
C ASP A 85 -24.08 -2.98 -1.41
N PHE A 86 -23.40 -2.05 -0.73
CA PHE A 86 -21.95 -2.00 -0.67
C PHE A 86 -21.34 -3.29 -0.11
N LEU A 87 -21.85 -3.81 1.01
CA LEU A 87 -21.33 -5.02 1.63
C LEU A 87 -21.53 -6.26 0.75
N ALA A 88 -22.66 -6.37 0.04
CA ALA A 88 -22.88 -7.43 -0.93
C ALA A 88 -21.86 -7.38 -2.07
N PHE A 89 -21.58 -6.18 -2.60
CA PHE A 89 -20.54 -5.95 -3.60
C PHE A 89 -19.15 -6.34 -3.09
N VAL A 90 -18.77 -5.89 -1.89
CA VAL A 90 -17.46 -6.17 -1.28
C VAL A 90 -17.22 -7.68 -1.16
N VAL A 91 -18.21 -8.43 -0.69
CA VAL A 91 -18.09 -9.89 -0.55
C VAL A 91 -17.99 -10.58 -1.91
N ALA A 92 -18.74 -10.12 -2.92
CA ALA A 92 -18.61 -10.64 -4.28
C ALA A 92 -17.21 -10.37 -4.84
N ARG A 93 -16.70 -9.15 -4.65
CA ARG A 93 -15.39 -8.72 -5.13
C ARG A 93 -14.25 -9.55 -4.53
N PHE A 94 -14.26 -9.80 -3.22
CA PHE A 94 -13.25 -10.63 -2.56
C PHE A 94 -13.16 -12.04 -3.13
N LYS A 95 -14.30 -12.66 -3.47
CA LYS A 95 -14.28 -14.00 -4.05
C LYS A 95 -13.76 -14.01 -5.48
N ILE A 96 -14.17 -13.04 -6.30
CA ILE A 96 -13.70 -12.90 -7.67
C ILE A 96 -12.18 -12.71 -7.68
N ASP A 97 -11.67 -11.81 -6.84
CA ASP A 97 -10.23 -11.57 -6.74
C ASP A 97 -9.48 -12.79 -6.18
N SER A 98 -10.06 -13.49 -5.18
CA SER A 98 -9.52 -14.75 -4.64
C SER A 98 -9.43 -15.85 -5.70
N GLU A 99 -10.46 -15.98 -6.56
CA GLU A 99 -10.46 -16.88 -7.72
C GLU A 99 -9.33 -16.52 -8.70
N TYR A 100 -9.17 -15.23 -9.04
CA TYR A 100 -8.10 -14.78 -9.93
C TYR A 100 -6.69 -14.92 -9.35
N MET A 101 -6.54 -14.93 -8.02
CA MET A 101 -5.26 -15.24 -7.38
C MET A 101 -4.82 -16.69 -7.63
N THR A 102 -5.76 -17.62 -7.83
CA THR A 102 -5.44 -19.03 -8.14
C THR A 102 -4.92 -19.24 -9.55
N GLU A 103 -5.16 -18.29 -10.45
CA GLU A 103 -4.68 -18.34 -11.83
C GLU A 103 -3.21 -17.95 -11.94
N ARG A 104 -2.50 -18.53 -12.91
CA ARG A 104 -1.10 -18.20 -13.18
C ARG A 104 -1.02 -16.92 -14.03
N SER A 105 -0.77 -15.78 -13.38
CA SER A 105 -0.82 -14.46 -14.02
C SER A 105 0.27 -13.51 -13.51
N LEU A 106 0.40 -12.35 -14.17
CA LEU A 106 1.21 -11.19 -13.72
C LEU A 106 0.47 -10.29 -12.73
N LEU A 107 -0.80 -10.55 -12.47
CA LEU A 107 -1.62 -9.73 -11.59
C LEU A 107 -1.23 -9.96 -10.13
N TYR A 108 -1.51 -8.94 -9.31
CA TYR A 108 -1.44 -8.98 -7.85
C TYR A 108 -0.04 -9.12 -7.23
N HIS A 109 1.02 -9.04 -8.03
CA HIS A 109 2.39 -9.10 -7.53
C HIS A 109 3.36 -8.28 -8.39
N TRP A 110 4.57 -8.09 -7.88
CA TRP A 110 5.65 -7.42 -8.60
C TRP A 110 6.49 -8.47 -9.32
N SER A 111 6.66 -8.28 -10.64
CA SER A 111 7.58 -9.08 -11.43
C SER A 111 8.83 -8.25 -11.72
N PRO A 112 10.01 -8.61 -11.18
CA PRO A 112 11.23 -7.94 -11.54
C PRO A 112 11.60 -8.22 -12.99
N THR A 113 11.98 -7.18 -13.73
CA THR A 113 12.43 -7.32 -15.12
C THR A 113 13.70 -8.16 -15.19
N LYS A 114 13.64 -9.28 -15.92
CA LYS A 114 14.80 -10.13 -16.15
C LYS A 114 15.02 -10.34 -17.64
N THR A 115 16.02 -9.65 -18.20
CA THR A 115 16.43 -9.84 -19.59
C THR A 115 17.49 -10.93 -19.68
N VAL A 116 17.24 -12.00 -20.44
CA VAL A 116 18.23 -13.04 -20.76
C VAL A 116 18.36 -13.12 -22.27
N ASN A 117 19.57 -12.94 -22.79
CA ASN A 117 19.85 -12.97 -24.23
C ASN A 117 19.03 -11.96 -25.08
N GLY A 118 18.59 -10.85 -24.48
CA GLY A 118 17.78 -9.83 -25.16
C GLY A 118 16.27 -10.08 -25.17
N GLU A 119 15.80 -11.13 -24.47
CA GLU A 119 14.38 -11.38 -24.23
C GLU A 119 14.04 -11.11 -22.77
N ASP A 120 12.92 -10.44 -22.54
CA ASP A 120 12.40 -10.16 -21.20
C ASP A 120 11.55 -11.33 -20.70
N TYR A 121 11.83 -11.74 -19.46
CA TYR A 121 11.12 -12.82 -18.79
C TYR A 121 10.27 -12.26 -17.66
N ASP A 122 8.98 -12.60 -17.71
CA ASP A 122 8.01 -12.28 -16.68
C ASP A 122 7.86 -13.41 -15.67
N LEU A 123 7.81 -13.05 -14.39
CA LEU A 123 7.52 -13.97 -13.30
C LEU A 123 6.01 -14.18 -13.22
N LEU A 124 5.55 -15.39 -13.50
CA LEU A 124 4.14 -15.76 -13.36
C LEU A 124 3.91 -16.52 -12.07
N ARG A 125 2.94 -16.08 -11.27
CA ARG A 125 2.62 -16.64 -9.95
C ARG A 125 1.16 -17.08 -9.86
N HIS A 126 0.89 -18.00 -8.95
CA HIS A 126 -0.45 -18.44 -8.57
C HIS A 126 -0.45 -18.75 -7.07
N THR A 127 -1.56 -18.46 -6.39
CA THR A 127 -1.73 -18.71 -4.96
C THR A 127 -2.99 -19.55 -4.74
N PRO A 128 -2.86 -20.84 -4.39
CA PRO A 128 -3.98 -21.72 -4.06
C PRO A 128 -4.77 -21.23 -2.82
N TYR A 129 -6.06 -21.58 -2.73
CA TYR A 129 -6.96 -21.10 -1.66
C TYR A 129 -6.47 -21.40 -0.24
N ASP A 130 -5.84 -22.55 -0.01
CA ASP A 130 -5.34 -22.95 1.31
C ASP A 130 -4.20 -22.05 1.81
N LYS A 131 -3.50 -21.37 0.89
CA LYS A 131 -2.43 -20.41 1.17
C LYS A 131 -2.89 -18.96 1.20
N GLN A 132 -4.11 -18.66 0.77
CA GLN A 132 -4.68 -17.32 0.87
C GLN A 132 -5.12 -17.04 2.30
N LYS A 133 -4.71 -15.89 2.83
CA LYS A 133 -5.17 -15.35 4.12
C LYS A 133 -5.88 -14.04 3.89
N LEU A 134 -7.04 -13.86 4.52
CA LEU A 134 -7.82 -12.63 4.48
C LEU A 134 -7.79 -11.94 5.84
N LEU A 135 -7.32 -10.71 5.87
CA LEU A 135 -7.40 -9.81 7.02
C LEU A 135 -8.47 -8.76 6.76
N MET A 136 -9.43 -8.59 7.68
CA MET A 136 -10.50 -7.60 7.51
C MET A 136 -10.69 -6.74 8.75
N TYR A 137 -11.10 -5.49 8.52
CA TYR A 137 -11.52 -4.60 9.58
C TYR A 137 -12.81 -5.10 10.27
N SER A 138 -12.67 -5.49 11.54
CA SER A 138 -13.69 -6.16 12.37
C SER A 138 -15.04 -5.41 12.46
N PRO A 139 -15.08 -4.08 12.64
CA PRO A 139 -16.36 -3.35 12.68
C PRO A 139 -17.15 -3.39 11.37
N LEU A 140 -16.48 -3.49 10.22
CA LEU A 140 -17.16 -3.63 8.94
C LEU A 140 -17.70 -5.06 8.77
N TYR A 141 -16.89 -6.06 9.12
CA TYR A 141 -17.29 -7.47 9.10
C TYR A 141 -18.51 -7.74 9.98
N THR A 142 -18.50 -7.26 11.23
CA THR A 142 -19.62 -7.42 12.17
C THR A 142 -20.92 -6.83 11.62
N LYS A 143 -20.84 -5.70 10.90
CA LYS A 143 -21.99 -5.10 10.21
C LYS A 143 -22.43 -5.95 9.01
N ALA A 144 -21.51 -6.54 8.27
CA ALA A 144 -21.80 -7.48 7.19
C ALA A 144 -22.54 -8.72 7.67
N GLU A 145 -22.08 -9.32 8.77
CA GLU A 145 -22.78 -10.44 9.38
C GLU A 145 -24.21 -10.09 9.81
N ALA A 146 -24.39 -8.91 10.41
CA ALA A 146 -25.71 -8.49 10.88
C ALA A 146 -26.70 -8.13 9.75
N TYR A 147 -26.23 -7.50 8.68
CA TYR A 147 -27.11 -6.92 7.64
C TYR A 147 -27.22 -7.77 6.37
N VAL A 148 -26.21 -8.57 6.02
CA VAL A 148 -26.15 -9.28 4.73
C VAL A 148 -26.38 -10.78 4.88
N LEU A 149 -25.79 -11.42 5.90
CA LEU A 149 -25.93 -12.88 6.10
C LEU A 149 -27.38 -13.35 6.32
N PRO A 150 -28.31 -12.60 6.96
CA PRO A 150 -29.68 -13.06 7.12
C PRO A 150 -30.47 -13.19 5.81
N GLU A 151 -30.03 -12.54 4.73
CA GLU A 151 -30.76 -12.54 3.45
C GLU A 151 -30.24 -13.57 2.46
N ILE A 152 -29.01 -14.07 2.64
CA ILE A 152 -28.38 -15.02 1.74
C ILE A 152 -28.37 -16.40 2.42
N PHE A 153 -29.49 -17.11 2.34
CA PHE A 153 -29.78 -18.40 2.99
C PHE A 153 -28.96 -19.61 2.46
N HIS A 154 -27.66 -19.47 2.26
CA HIS A 154 -26.71 -20.57 2.12
C HIS A 154 -25.37 -20.21 2.78
N ASP A 155 -25.25 -20.55 4.06
CA ASP A 155 -24.12 -20.27 4.96
C ASP A 155 -22.76 -20.68 4.35
N ASP A 156 -22.69 -21.89 3.79
CA ASP A 156 -21.44 -22.46 3.26
C ASP A 156 -20.92 -21.80 1.97
N ARG A 157 -21.72 -20.95 1.29
CA ARG A 157 -21.29 -20.34 0.02
C ARG A 157 -20.60 -19.00 0.22
N LEU A 158 -20.68 -18.39 1.40
CA LEU A 158 -20.19 -17.04 1.71
C LEU A 158 -19.11 -16.98 2.77
N SER A 159 -18.84 -18.09 3.46
CA SER A 159 -17.69 -18.20 4.35
C SER A 159 -16.39 -18.11 3.54
N ILE A 160 -15.57 -17.10 3.83
CA ILE A 160 -14.19 -17.05 3.35
C ILE A 160 -13.37 -17.86 4.35
N ASP A 161 -12.93 -19.04 3.94
CA ASP A 161 -12.01 -19.86 4.73
C ASP A 161 -10.70 -19.09 4.92
N ASN A 162 -10.10 -19.17 6.12
CA ASN A 162 -8.89 -18.42 6.51
C ASN A 162 -9.04 -16.89 6.72
N PHE A 163 -10.17 -16.46 7.29
CA PHE A 163 -10.41 -15.09 7.73
C PHE A 163 -9.84 -14.79 9.13
N GLU A 164 -9.23 -13.62 9.30
CA GLU A 164 -8.84 -13.06 10.58
C GLU A 164 -9.31 -11.61 10.71
N ALA A 165 -10.00 -11.30 11.82
CA ALA A 165 -10.58 -10.00 12.10
C ALA A 165 -9.58 -9.09 12.84
N ILE A 166 -9.38 -7.89 12.31
CA ILE A 166 -8.50 -6.86 12.88
C ILE A 166 -9.36 -5.74 13.46
N ASN A 167 -9.16 -5.45 14.75
CA ASN A 167 -9.92 -4.40 15.45
C ASN A 167 -9.46 -2.97 15.09
N TYR A 168 -8.17 -2.81 14.78
CA TYR A 168 -7.57 -1.55 14.34
C TYR A 168 -6.28 -1.84 13.56
N TRP A 169 -5.93 -1.01 12.58
CA TRP A 169 -4.72 -1.22 11.79
C TRP A 169 -3.46 -0.70 12.49
N GLN A 170 -3.42 0.59 12.80
CA GLN A 170 -2.23 1.23 13.40
C GLN A 170 -2.51 1.83 14.78
N ASN A 171 -3.59 2.60 14.92
CA ASN A 171 -3.92 3.34 16.13
C ASN A 171 -5.35 3.01 16.59
N ILE A 172 -5.56 2.80 17.89
CA ILE A 172 -6.91 2.53 18.41
C ILE A 172 -7.85 3.74 18.30
N ASN A 173 -7.30 4.97 18.33
CA ASN A 173 -8.09 6.19 18.23
C ASN A 173 -8.49 6.51 16.78
N ASP A 174 -7.73 5.98 15.83
CA ASP A 174 -8.07 6.01 14.40
C ASP A 174 -7.92 4.60 13.82
N PRO A 175 -8.92 3.73 14.09
CA PRO A 175 -8.76 2.29 13.90
C PRO A 175 -8.72 1.86 12.44
N ALA A 176 -9.25 2.66 11.51
CA ALA A 176 -9.33 2.32 10.09
C ALA A 176 -8.15 2.89 9.27
N ALA A 177 -7.46 3.92 9.77
CA ALA A 177 -6.41 4.61 9.03
C ALA A 177 -5.04 3.94 9.14
N ILE A 178 -4.21 4.19 8.13
CA ILE A 178 -2.82 3.79 8.04
C ILE A 178 -2.00 5.00 7.57
N ASP A 179 -0.89 5.25 8.26
CA ASP A 179 0.11 6.26 7.93
C ASP A 179 1.51 5.65 8.16
N VAL A 180 2.14 5.21 7.06
CA VAL A 180 3.38 4.42 7.09
C VAL A 180 4.26 4.78 5.91
N ILE A 181 5.56 4.91 6.16
CA ILE A 181 6.60 4.94 5.13
C ILE A 181 7.06 3.49 4.91
N PRO A 182 6.78 2.87 3.76
CA PRO A 182 7.12 1.48 3.50
C PRO A 182 8.61 1.34 3.19
N ALA A 183 9.12 0.13 3.43
CA ALA A 183 10.33 -0.33 2.78
C ALA A 183 9.97 -1.10 1.51
N ILE A 184 10.45 -0.61 0.37
CA ILE A 184 10.22 -1.18 -0.96
C ILE A 184 11.53 -1.66 -1.57
N ASN A 185 11.44 -2.34 -2.72
CA ASN A 185 12.59 -2.77 -3.48
C ASN A 185 12.80 -1.84 -4.68
N ASP A 186 14.03 -1.37 -4.87
CA ASP A 186 14.46 -0.71 -6.10
C ASP A 186 14.63 -1.74 -7.24
N SER A 187 14.69 -1.24 -8.47
CA SER A 187 15.06 -1.94 -9.70
C SER A 187 16.33 -2.82 -9.59
N ASP A 188 17.26 -2.45 -8.71
CA ASP A 188 18.49 -3.18 -8.39
C ASP A 188 18.33 -4.23 -7.26
N PHE A 189 17.10 -4.56 -6.84
CA PHE A 189 16.77 -5.46 -5.74
C PHE A 189 17.29 -5.01 -4.36
N LYS A 190 17.58 -3.71 -4.20
CA LYS A 190 17.97 -3.13 -2.91
C LYS A 190 16.75 -2.63 -2.17
N GLN A 191 16.74 -2.81 -0.85
CA GLN A 191 15.73 -2.24 0.01
C GLN A 191 15.97 -0.71 0.12
N ILE A 192 14.95 0.07 -0.24
CA ILE A 192 14.91 1.52 -0.10
C ILE A 192 13.66 1.93 0.69
N ALA A 193 13.65 3.15 1.23
CA ALA A 193 12.42 3.74 1.75
C ALA A 193 11.56 4.20 0.57
N GLY A 194 10.28 3.84 0.58
CA GLY A 194 9.28 4.34 -0.36
C GLY A 194 8.67 5.66 0.09
N ASP A 195 7.60 6.08 -0.59
CA ASP A 195 6.90 7.32 -0.28
C ASP A 195 5.91 7.15 0.88
N GLU A 196 5.57 8.26 1.56
CA GLU A 196 4.64 8.22 2.68
C GLU A 196 3.22 7.84 2.19
N VAL A 197 2.69 6.72 2.70
CA VAL A 197 1.36 6.24 2.33
C VAL A 197 0.36 6.54 3.45
N LYS A 198 -0.65 7.34 3.10
CA LYS A 198 -1.76 7.74 3.97
C LYS A 198 -3.09 7.23 3.42
N LEU A 199 -3.60 6.18 4.04
CA LEU A 199 -4.91 5.61 3.70
C LEU A 199 -5.90 5.89 4.84
N PRO A 200 -6.96 6.68 4.60
CA PRO A 200 -7.91 7.04 5.65
C PRO A 200 -8.80 5.87 6.07
N TYR A 201 -9.04 4.92 5.17
CA TYR A 201 -9.93 3.80 5.45
C TYR A 201 -9.48 2.50 4.76
N MET A 202 -8.74 1.68 5.50
CA MET A 202 -8.34 0.35 5.07
C MET A 202 -9.42 -0.69 5.45
N VAL A 203 -9.90 -1.42 4.45
CA VAL A 203 -11.00 -2.39 4.61
C VAL A 203 -10.44 -3.79 4.86
N ALA A 204 -9.60 -4.27 3.96
CA ALA A 204 -9.13 -5.64 3.98
C ALA A 204 -7.84 -5.83 3.17
N MET A 205 -7.14 -6.93 3.45
CA MET A 205 -6.00 -7.39 2.68
C MET A 205 -6.10 -8.90 2.48
N ILE A 206 -5.94 -9.36 1.23
CA ILE A 206 -5.72 -10.77 0.91
C ILE A 206 -4.24 -10.94 0.58
N TYR A 207 -3.58 -11.95 1.13
CA TYR A 207 -2.18 -12.21 0.83
C TYR A 207 -1.86 -13.70 0.83
N ASP A 208 -0.79 -14.04 0.12
CA ASP A 208 -0.18 -15.37 0.18
C ASP A 208 0.58 -15.55 1.51
N THR A 209 0.32 -16.66 2.19
CA THR A 209 1.01 -17.02 3.45
C THR A 209 2.54 -17.02 3.30
N ASP A 210 3.07 -17.36 2.12
CA ASP A 210 4.52 -17.39 1.87
C ASP A 210 5.11 -15.97 1.65
N GLY A 211 4.27 -14.95 1.41
CA GLY A 211 4.70 -13.59 1.11
C GLY A 211 5.12 -12.76 2.33
N LEU A 212 4.66 -13.14 3.54
CA LEU A 212 4.98 -12.47 4.79
C LEU A 212 5.50 -13.46 5.81
N MET A 213 6.70 -13.18 6.34
CA MET A 213 7.32 -14.02 7.35
C MET A 213 7.96 -13.16 8.44
N LEU A 214 7.76 -13.57 9.69
CA LEU A 214 8.50 -13.07 10.84
C LEU A 214 9.29 -14.23 11.44
N ASP A 215 10.60 -14.18 11.33
CA ASP A 215 11.49 -15.11 12.03
C ASP A 215 11.90 -14.53 13.38
N TYR A 216 11.63 -15.29 14.45
CA TYR A 216 11.93 -14.94 15.82
C TYR A 216 13.06 -15.81 16.33
N GLN A 217 14.18 -15.17 16.68
CA GLN A 217 15.37 -15.86 17.17
C GLN A 217 15.71 -15.38 18.58
N VAL A 218 15.61 -16.28 19.56
CA VAL A 218 16.15 -16.04 20.90
C VAL A 218 17.65 -16.30 20.86
N GLU A 219 18.45 -15.25 21.03
CA GLU A 219 19.89 -15.37 20.91
C GLU A 219 20.55 -15.79 22.23
N TYR A 220 20.16 -15.17 23.35
CA TYR A 220 20.73 -15.51 24.65
C TYR A 220 19.93 -14.96 25.83
N ALA A 221 20.08 -15.63 26.98
CA ALA A 221 19.74 -15.10 28.29
C ALA A 221 21.03 -15.02 29.14
N ARG A 222 21.41 -13.83 29.61
CA ARG A 222 22.64 -13.61 30.40
C ARG A 222 22.31 -12.93 31.72
N SER A 223 22.91 -13.42 32.81
CA SER A 223 22.86 -12.75 34.10
C SER A 223 24.16 -12.00 34.36
N THR A 224 24.05 -10.77 34.86
CA THR A 224 25.24 -10.07 35.36
C THR A 224 25.74 -10.72 36.65
N PRO A 225 27.04 -10.59 36.96
CA PRO A 225 27.52 -10.79 38.34
C PRO A 225 26.70 -9.96 39.34
N VAL A 226 26.63 -10.40 40.60
CA VAL A 226 25.97 -9.60 41.65
C VAL A 226 26.71 -8.29 41.79
N GLU A 227 25.98 -7.19 41.74
CA GLU A 227 26.57 -5.90 42.03
C GLU A 227 26.85 -5.80 43.53
N ALA A 228 28.14 -5.81 43.89
CA ALA A 228 28.58 -5.98 45.28
C ALA A 228 28.08 -4.86 46.22
N ARG A 229 27.89 -3.64 45.69
CA ARG A 229 27.45 -2.49 46.49
C ARG A 229 25.93 -2.44 46.72
N LYS A 230 25.14 -2.86 45.73
CA LYS A 230 23.68 -2.67 45.72
C LYS A 230 22.88 -3.98 45.78
N GLY A 231 23.55 -5.12 45.66
CA GLY A 231 22.98 -6.45 45.90
C GLY A 231 21.92 -6.90 44.88
N TYR A 232 21.93 -6.35 43.66
CA TYR A 232 21.05 -6.78 42.58
C TYR A 232 21.82 -7.55 41.49
N ARG A 233 21.07 -8.31 40.69
CA ARG A 233 21.52 -8.90 39.42
C ARG A 233 20.60 -8.42 38.32
N ASN A 234 21.14 -8.13 37.15
CA ASN A 234 20.36 -7.87 35.95
C ASN A 234 20.33 -9.13 35.09
N LEU A 235 19.17 -9.38 34.48
CA LEU A 235 19.00 -10.39 33.44
C LEU A 235 18.83 -9.67 32.10
N TRP A 236 19.58 -10.12 31.10
CA TRP A 236 19.56 -9.58 29.75
C TRP A 236 19.10 -10.69 28.80
N PHE A 237 18.04 -10.41 28.05
CA PHE A 237 17.54 -11.28 27.00
C PHE A 237 17.82 -10.61 25.65
N GLY A 238 18.66 -11.27 24.83
CA GLY A 238 18.90 -10.89 23.45
C GLY A 238 17.91 -11.60 22.56
N VAL A 239 17.06 -10.83 21.88
CA VAL A 239 16.07 -11.33 20.93
C VAL A 239 16.27 -10.60 19.61
N SER A 240 16.38 -11.38 18.54
CA SER A 240 16.52 -10.88 17.18
C SER A 240 15.27 -11.22 16.38
N PHE A 241 14.91 -10.31 15.50
CA PHE A 241 13.74 -10.41 14.65
C PHE A 241 14.16 -10.15 13.22
N ASN A 242 13.76 -11.04 12.33
CA ASN A 242 13.91 -10.82 10.90
C ASN A 242 12.51 -10.78 10.28
N ALA A 243 12.13 -9.62 9.76
CA ALA A 243 10.83 -9.40 9.11
C ALA A 243 11.04 -9.40 7.59
N ILE A 244 10.37 -10.32 6.92
CA ILE A 244 10.50 -10.54 5.48
C ILE A 244 9.15 -10.24 4.83
N SER A 245 9.16 -9.33 3.86
CA SER A 245 8.04 -9.03 2.98
C SER A 245 8.52 -9.25 1.55
N ASP A 246 7.96 -10.25 0.87
CA ASP A 246 8.33 -10.59 -0.50
C ASP A 246 7.33 -9.99 -1.51
N PRO A 247 7.67 -8.89 -2.21
CA PRO A 247 6.79 -8.30 -3.22
C PRO A 247 6.57 -9.24 -4.43
N THR A 248 7.32 -10.32 -4.59
CA THR A 248 7.10 -11.25 -5.71
C THR A 248 5.94 -12.23 -5.46
N GLU A 249 5.39 -12.29 -4.25
CA GLU A 249 4.18 -13.06 -3.95
C GLU A 249 2.92 -12.19 -4.03
N LYS A 250 1.77 -12.85 -4.29
CA LYS A 250 0.50 -12.18 -4.52
C LYS A 250 -0.07 -11.55 -3.24
N SER A 251 -0.52 -10.31 -3.37
CA SER A 251 -1.31 -9.62 -2.35
C SER A 251 -2.25 -8.60 -2.98
N ILE A 252 -3.38 -8.38 -2.33
CA ILE A 252 -4.40 -7.43 -2.75
C ILE A 252 -4.83 -6.64 -1.53
N ILE A 253 -4.83 -5.32 -1.65
CA ILE A 253 -5.31 -4.39 -0.64
C ILE A 253 -6.61 -3.74 -1.10
N TYR A 254 -7.50 -3.55 -0.14
CA TYR A 254 -8.80 -2.93 -0.34
C TYR A 254 -8.94 -1.74 0.60
N TYR A 255 -9.08 -0.56 0.02
CA TYR A 255 -9.26 0.69 0.75
C TYR A 255 -10.44 1.47 0.16
N MET A 256 -10.87 2.48 0.90
CA MET A 256 -11.89 3.42 0.45
C MET A 256 -11.31 4.81 0.45
N LEU A 257 -11.44 5.49 -0.69
CA LEU A 257 -11.03 6.87 -0.86
C LEU A 257 -11.94 7.53 -1.90
N ASP A 258 -12.36 8.77 -1.61
CA ASP A 258 -13.35 9.50 -2.41
C ASP A 258 -12.74 10.13 -3.65
N GLU A 259 -11.50 10.59 -3.52
CA GLU A 259 -10.66 11.06 -4.61
C GLU A 259 -9.31 10.37 -4.47
N GLU A 260 -8.93 9.56 -5.46
CA GLU A 260 -7.54 9.10 -5.61
C GLU A 260 -6.64 10.35 -5.57
N PRO A 261 -5.52 10.37 -4.83
CA PRO A 261 -4.54 11.43 -4.95
C PRO A 261 -3.75 11.17 -6.24
N GLU A 262 -4.41 11.33 -7.38
CA GLU A 262 -3.78 11.27 -8.69
C GLU A 262 -4.13 12.55 -9.43
N ALA A 263 -3.53 13.65 -8.99
CA ALA A 263 -3.24 14.73 -9.92
C ALA A 263 -2.14 14.21 -10.87
N LYS A 264 -2.52 13.40 -11.85
CA LYS A 264 -1.63 12.90 -12.91
C LYS A 264 -1.95 13.61 -14.21
N ILE A 265 -0.92 14.01 -14.94
CA ILE A 265 -1.12 14.63 -16.27
C ILE A 265 -1.25 13.52 -17.30
N LYS A 266 -2.43 13.39 -17.91
CA LYS A 266 -2.63 12.60 -19.11
C LYS A 266 -2.67 13.50 -20.33
N LEU A 267 -1.71 13.30 -21.23
CA LEU A 267 -1.63 14.00 -22.51
C LEU A 267 -2.28 13.14 -23.61
N SER A 268 -2.91 13.79 -24.59
CA SER A 268 -3.48 13.09 -25.76
C SER A 268 -2.42 12.40 -26.63
N THR A 269 -1.15 12.83 -26.53
CA THR A 269 -0.01 12.24 -27.23
C THR A 269 1.30 12.58 -26.52
N ASN A 270 2.31 11.73 -26.69
CA ASN A 270 3.69 11.92 -26.23
C ASN A 270 4.67 12.26 -27.37
N VAL A 271 4.20 12.30 -28.62
CA VAL A 271 4.98 12.69 -29.80
C VAL A 271 4.16 13.63 -30.68
N VAL A 272 4.77 14.73 -31.10
CA VAL A 272 4.15 15.73 -31.98
C VAL A 272 5.08 16.08 -33.12
N THR A 273 4.57 16.09 -34.35
CA THR A 273 5.27 16.60 -35.53
C THR A 273 4.66 17.94 -35.94
N VAL A 274 5.48 18.98 -36.03
CA VAL A 274 5.06 20.35 -36.34
C VAL A 274 5.86 20.84 -37.55
N ALA A 275 5.22 21.55 -38.48
CA ALA A 275 5.96 22.23 -39.53
C ALA A 275 6.61 23.51 -38.98
N GLU A 276 7.73 23.94 -39.56
CA GLU A 276 8.34 25.22 -39.20
C GLU A 276 7.35 26.38 -39.33
N ASN A 277 7.24 27.22 -38.30
CA ASN A 277 6.26 28.30 -38.13
C ASN A 277 4.79 27.86 -38.06
N ALA A 278 4.52 26.57 -37.82
CA ALA A 278 3.18 26.06 -37.53
C ALA A 278 2.98 25.84 -36.03
N THR A 279 1.72 25.72 -35.64
CA THR A 279 1.32 25.37 -34.28
C THR A 279 0.50 24.09 -34.27
N VAL A 280 0.64 23.30 -33.21
CA VAL A 280 -0.17 22.11 -32.96
C VAL A 280 -0.67 22.16 -31.52
N THR A 281 -1.93 21.76 -31.33
CA THR A 281 -2.56 21.71 -30.01
C THR A 281 -2.54 20.28 -29.48
N VAL A 282 -2.20 20.12 -28.21
CA VAL A 282 -2.26 18.87 -27.44
C VAL A 282 -3.24 19.10 -26.30
N THR A 283 -4.18 18.18 -26.08
CA THR A 283 -5.13 18.30 -24.97
C THR A 283 -4.63 17.53 -23.76
N TYR A 284 -4.98 18.01 -22.57
CA TYR A 284 -4.77 17.31 -21.29
C TYR A 284 -6.09 17.23 -20.51
N ASP A 285 -6.18 16.26 -19.59
CA ASP A 285 -7.35 16.11 -18.71
C ASP A 285 -7.52 17.32 -17.78
N GLU A 286 -8.75 17.60 -17.32
CA GLU A 286 -9.01 18.71 -16.39
C GLU A 286 -8.11 18.61 -15.15
N LEU A 287 -7.45 19.72 -14.80
CA LEU A 287 -6.59 19.80 -13.63
C LEU A 287 -7.43 19.96 -12.37
N PRO A 288 -6.98 19.44 -11.22
CA PRO A 288 -7.60 19.73 -9.94
C PRO A 288 -7.55 21.23 -9.63
N ASP A 289 -8.54 21.72 -8.89
CA ASP A 289 -8.67 23.13 -8.54
C ASP A 289 -7.39 23.68 -7.88
N GLY A 290 -6.80 24.71 -8.50
CA GLY A 290 -5.62 25.42 -8.00
C GLY A 290 -4.27 24.84 -8.46
N TYR A 291 -4.25 23.71 -9.16
CA TYR A 291 -3.05 23.15 -9.78
C TYR A 291 -2.73 23.86 -11.10
N THR A 292 -1.44 23.90 -11.47
CA THR A 292 -0.99 24.52 -12.74
C THR A 292 0.09 23.68 -13.41
N LEU A 293 0.38 23.95 -14.68
CA LEU A 293 1.45 23.29 -15.43
C LEU A 293 2.69 24.18 -15.49
N ASP A 294 3.84 23.64 -15.09
CA ASP A 294 5.16 24.22 -15.41
C ASP A 294 5.71 23.56 -16.68
N LEU A 295 6.03 24.38 -17.67
CA LEU A 295 6.36 23.94 -19.02
C LEU A 295 7.81 24.29 -19.36
N GLN A 296 8.61 23.29 -19.71
CA GLN A 296 10.04 23.47 -20.00
C GLN A 296 10.41 22.85 -21.34
N SER A 297 10.86 23.68 -22.30
CA SER A 297 11.43 23.21 -23.57
C SER A 297 12.93 23.00 -23.45
N SER A 298 13.43 21.88 -23.96
CA SER A 298 14.87 21.59 -24.02
C SER A 298 15.63 22.54 -24.96
N ASP A 299 14.95 23.08 -25.96
CA ASP A 299 15.51 24.03 -26.93
C ASP A 299 14.41 24.97 -27.44
N THR A 300 14.34 26.16 -26.84
CA THR A 300 13.37 27.20 -27.22
C THR A 300 13.61 27.77 -28.60
N SER A 301 14.76 27.51 -29.24
CA SER A 301 15.02 27.93 -30.63
C SER A 301 14.41 26.96 -31.66
N ILE A 302 13.99 25.78 -31.22
CA ILE A 302 13.34 24.76 -32.05
C ILE A 302 11.85 24.72 -31.77
N ALA A 303 11.45 24.65 -30.50
CA ALA A 303 10.05 24.58 -30.12
C ALA A 303 9.75 25.36 -28.83
N THR A 304 8.62 26.07 -28.84
CA THR A 304 8.04 26.73 -27.67
C THR A 304 6.67 26.15 -27.34
N VAL A 305 6.28 26.21 -26.07
CA VAL A 305 5.01 25.68 -25.58
C VAL A 305 4.35 26.69 -24.66
N SER A 306 3.02 26.79 -24.76
CA SER A 306 2.21 27.60 -23.86
C SER A 306 0.93 26.86 -23.49
N ASP A 307 0.51 27.02 -22.25
CA ASP A 307 -0.78 26.55 -21.75
C ASP A 307 -1.82 27.67 -21.85
N ASP A 308 -3.03 27.34 -22.31
CA ASP A 308 -4.16 28.27 -22.32
C ASP A 308 -4.93 28.28 -20.99
N GLY A 309 -4.64 27.32 -20.09
CA GLY A 309 -5.34 27.15 -18.82
C GLY A 309 -6.75 26.59 -18.96
N GLU A 310 -7.14 26.14 -20.16
CA GLU A 310 -8.44 25.57 -20.49
C GLU A 310 -8.31 24.14 -21.08
N GLY A 311 -7.27 23.41 -20.68
CA GLY A 311 -7.09 22.01 -21.06
C GLY A 311 -6.31 21.80 -22.37
N THR A 312 -5.66 22.85 -22.92
CA THR A 312 -4.85 22.69 -24.14
C THR A 312 -3.46 23.33 -24.07
N LEU A 313 -2.46 22.58 -24.55
CA LEU A 313 -1.10 23.04 -24.78
C LEU A 313 -0.92 23.37 -26.25
N THR A 314 -0.46 24.58 -26.54
CA THR A 314 -0.07 25.00 -27.89
C THR A 314 1.44 24.89 -28.05
N ILE A 315 1.88 24.04 -28.99
CA ILE A 315 3.29 23.85 -29.35
C ILE A 315 3.56 24.55 -30.68
N SER A 316 4.56 25.43 -30.71
CA SER A 316 4.98 26.17 -31.90
C SER A 316 6.35 25.68 -32.37
N GLY A 317 6.49 25.40 -33.67
CA GLY A 317 7.78 25.09 -34.28
C GLY A 317 8.47 26.36 -34.78
N GLU A 318 9.68 26.64 -34.29
CA GLU A 318 10.45 27.84 -34.69
C GLU A 318 11.59 27.51 -35.65
N GLY A 319 12.28 26.39 -35.45
CA GLY A 319 13.42 25.97 -36.27
C GLY A 319 13.41 24.46 -36.52
N ALA A 320 13.92 24.04 -37.68
CA ALA A 320 13.97 22.62 -38.03
C ALA A 320 14.91 21.84 -37.09
N GLY A 321 14.40 20.79 -36.46
CA GLY A 321 15.14 20.02 -35.46
C GLY A 321 14.23 19.22 -34.54
N ASN A 322 14.82 18.63 -33.50
CA ASN A 322 14.09 17.90 -32.47
C ASN A 322 14.24 18.62 -31.13
N ALA A 323 13.14 18.74 -30.39
CA ALA A 323 13.12 19.24 -29.02
C ALA A 323 12.28 18.31 -28.15
N SER A 324 12.45 18.40 -26.83
CA SER A 324 11.57 17.77 -25.85
C SER A 324 10.96 18.83 -24.96
N ILE A 325 9.66 18.72 -24.72
CA ILE A 325 8.95 19.54 -23.74
C ILE A 325 8.69 18.66 -22.52
N VAL A 326 9.12 19.13 -21.35
CA VAL A 326 8.73 18.55 -20.06
C VAL A 326 7.53 19.33 -19.54
N VAL A 327 6.47 18.62 -19.20
CA VAL A 327 5.25 19.15 -18.61
C VAL A 327 5.19 18.66 -17.17
N VAL A 328 5.31 19.58 -16.22
CA VAL A 328 5.32 19.28 -14.79
C VAL A 328 4.03 19.79 -14.17
N LEU A 329 3.31 18.94 -13.45
CA LEU A 329 2.17 19.36 -12.65
C LEU A 329 2.69 19.96 -11.36
N VAL A 330 2.22 21.15 -11.01
CA VAL A 330 2.56 21.77 -9.73
C VAL A 330 1.30 22.07 -8.92
N ASP A 331 1.41 21.88 -7.61
CA ASP A 331 0.35 22.22 -6.65
C ASP A 331 0.24 23.76 -6.45
N PRO A 332 -0.75 24.25 -5.67
CA PRO A 332 -0.90 25.69 -5.39
C PRO A 332 0.30 26.34 -4.68
N ASP A 333 1.16 25.54 -4.04
CA ASP A 333 2.38 25.97 -3.36
C ASP A 333 3.64 25.83 -4.26
N TYR A 334 3.46 25.48 -5.53
CA TYR A 334 4.49 25.28 -6.55
C TYR A 334 5.44 24.11 -6.28
N ASN A 335 4.97 23.06 -5.60
CA ASN A 335 5.70 21.80 -5.50
C ASN A 335 5.36 20.88 -6.68
N PRO A 336 6.34 20.16 -7.26
CA PRO A 336 6.08 19.22 -8.35
C PRO A 336 5.33 17.99 -7.84
N VAL A 337 4.24 17.63 -8.53
CA VAL A 337 3.35 16.52 -8.17
C VAL A 337 3.43 15.38 -9.18
N ASP A 338 3.59 15.69 -10.47
CA ASP A 338 3.76 14.72 -11.55
C ASP A 338 4.57 15.34 -12.70
N ALA A 339 5.22 14.54 -13.53
CA ALA A 339 5.97 15.03 -14.68
C ALA A 339 5.90 14.06 -15.87
N THR A 340 5.62 14.60 -17.05
CA THR A 340 5.59 13.87 -18.31
C THR A 340 6.37 14.62 -19.39
N SER A 341 6.67 13.98 -20.52
CA SER A 341 7.42 14.61 -21.61
C SER A 341 6.79 14.36 -22.98
N ILE A 342 6.92 15.36 -23.84
CA ILE A 342 6.49 15.34 -25.24
C ILE A 342 7.73 15.47 -26.11
N ALA A 343 7.94 14.51 -27.02
CA ALA A 343 8.92 14.64 -28.08
C ALA A 343 8.35 15.48 -29.23
N VAL A 344 9.05 16.55 -29.61
CA VAL A 344 8.65 17.46 -30.69
C VAL A 344 9.62 17.32 -31.85
N ILE A 345 9.08 17.05 -33.04
CA ILE A 345 9.83 16.97 -34.29
C ILE A 345 9.37 18.12 -35.17
N VAL A 346 10.26 19.08 -35.42
CA VAL A 346 9.98 20.23 -36.30
C VAL A 346 10.59 19.99 -37.67
N THR A 347 9.74 19.84 -38.69
CA THR A 347 10.18 19.60 -40.07
C THR A 347 10.36 20.92 -40.82
N ALA A 348 11.47 21.06 -41.54
CA ALA A 348 11.69 22.17 -42.47
C ALA A 348 10.57 22.21 -43.53
N GLY A 349 9.97 23.39 -43.70
CA GLY A 349 8.92 23.66 -44.70
C GLY A 349 9.46 23.88 -46.11
#